data_AF-A0A7J9N5U1-F1
#
_entry.id   AF-A0A7J9N5U1-F1
#
_cell.length_a   1.000
_cell.length_b   1.000
_cell.length_c   1.000
_cell.angle_alpha   90.00
_cell.angle_beta   90.00
_cell.angle_gamma   90.00
#
_symmetry.space_group_name_H-M   'P 1'
#
loop_
_entity.id
_entity.type
_entity.pdbx_description
1 polymer ?
#
loop_
_entity_poly.entity_id
_entity_poly.type
_entity_poly.pdbx_seq_one_letter_code
_entity_poly.pdbx_strand_id
1 'polypeptide(L)'
;MNNIKVCATIAVPIWVTWYNRNRLYHEGKKGTVQEVMGFIKAYLRELEQVNSLTETRIKPREDFWRPPKAEQVKANFDAAFSQQDMTATVGIFIRNHESLVMGACTYPLGKTGDPITAEANACLQAVIFRE
;
A
#
# COMPACT_ATOMS: atom_id res chain seq x y z
N MET A 1 -17.85 21.39 -0.36
CA MET A 1 -16.55 21.26 -1.05
C MET A 1 -16.18 19.79 -1.05
N ASN A 2 -15.94 19.21 -2.24
CA ASN A 2 -15.96 17.77 -2.49
C ASN A 2 -14.82 17.06 -1.74
N ASN A 3 -15.14 16.17 -0.79
CA ASN A 3 -14.18 15.47 0.10
C ASN A 3 -13.01 14.84 -0.69
N ILE A 4 -13.29 14.38 -1.91
CA ILE A 4 -12.33 13.80 -2.85
C ILE A 4 -11.19 14.76 -3.21
N LYS A 5 -11.48 16.05 -3.43
CA LYS A 5 -10.46 17.05 -3.78
C LYS A 5 -9.49 17.31 -2.63
N VAL A 6 -10.02 17.33 -1.40
CA VAL A 6 -9.22 17.50 -0.18
C VAL A 6 -8.32 16.28 0.01
N CYS A 7 -8.88 15.07 -0.10
CA CYS A 7 -8.12 13.83 -0.02
C CYS A 7 -7.00 13.77 -1.09
N ALA A 8 -7.28 14.11 -2.35
CA ALA A 8 -6.29 14.09 -3.42
C ALA A 8 -5.13 15.06 -3.16
N THR A 9 -5.44 16.28 -2.71
CA THR A 9 -4.44 17.32 -2.39
C THR A 9 -3.47 16.88 -1.30
N ILE A 10 -3.86 15.96 -0.41
CA ILE A 10 -3.02 15.43 0.66
C ILE A 10 -2.33 14.12 0.23
N ALA A 11 -3.10 13.18 -0.32
CA ALA A 11 -2.63 11.84 -0.64
C ALA A 11 -1.60 11.85 -1.78
N VAL A 12 -1.79 12.68 -2.80
CA VAL A 12 -0.87 12.75 -3.96
C VAL A 12 0.53 13.22 -3.53
N PRO A 13 0.72 14.33 -2.79
CA PRO A 13 2.04 14.71 -2.31
C PRO A 13 2.72 13.64 -1.45
N ILE A 14 1.98 12.98 -0.55
CA ILE A 14 2.52 11.91 0.31
C ILE A 14 3.02 10.75 -0.55
N TRP A 15 2.19 10.29 -1.49
CA TRP A 15 2.53 9.20 -2.39
C TRP A 15 3.71 9.56 -3.30
N VAL A 16 3.73 10.75 -3.89
CA VAL A 16 4.84 11.19 -4.77
C VAL A 16 6.15 11.32 -3.98
N THR A 17 6.09 11.75 -2.72
CA THR A 17 7.26 11.81 -1.84
C THR A 17 7.80 10.41 -1.56
N TRP A 18 6.91 9.47 -1.20
CA TRP A 18 7.27 8.06 -1.03
C TRP A 18 7.85 7.46 -2.31
N TYR A 19 7.25 7.73 -3.46
CA TYR A 19 7.71 7.24 -4.76
C TYR A 19 9.10 7.79 -5.10
N ASN A 20 9.35 9.09 -4.92
CA ASN A 20 10.68 9.66 -5.15
C ASN A 20 11.74 9.07 -4.22
N ARG A 21 11.39 8.83 -2.96
CA ARG A 21 12.27 8.11 -2.03
C ARG A 21 12.58 6.72 -2.57
N ASN A 22 11.59 5.92 -2.93
CA ASN A 22 11.80 4.56 -3.41
C ASN A 22 12.60 4.50 -4.70
N ARG A 23 12.37 5.45 -5.61
CA ARG A 23 13.12 5.56 -6.86
C ARG A 23 14.59 5.86 -6.61
N LEU A 24 14.91 6.63 -5.58
CA LEU A 24 16.29 6.82 -5.13
C LEU A 24 16.89 5.53 -4.55
N TYR A 25 16.15 4.84 -3.67
CA TYR A 25 16.64 3.61 -3.04
C TYR A 25 16.83 2.44 -4.02
N HIS A 26 15.91 2.26 -4.97
CA HIS A 26 15.90 1.09 -5.86
C HIS A 26 16.50 1.35 -7.24
N GLU A 27 16.41 2.58 -7.75
CA GLU A 27 16.93 2.93 -9.09
C GLU A 27 18.14 3.88 -9.03
N GLY A 28 18.52 4.37 -7.84
CA GLY A 28 19.59 5.36 -7.69
C GLY A 28 19.24 6.75 -8.25
N LYS A 29 17.97 7.00 -8.62
CA LYS A 29 17.54 8.25 -9.27
C LYS A 29 16.86 9.19 -8.28
N LYS A 30 17.43 10.38 -8.12
CA LYS A 30 16.86 11.45 -7.28
C LYS A 30 16.22 12.52 -8.14
N GLY A 31 14.91 12.76 -7.95
CA GLY A 31 14.26 13.94 -8.50
C GLY A 31 14.62 15.20 -7.72
N THR A 32 14.74 16.33 -8.41
CA THR A 32 14.84 17.65 -7.80
C THR A 32 13.51 18.07 -7.17
N VAL A 33 13.55 18.99 -6.20
CA VAL A 33 12.32 19.50 -5.56
C VAL A 33 11.37 20.11 -6.60
N GLN A 34 11.92 20.78 -7.61
CA GLN A 34 11.17 21.42 -8.69
C GLN A 34 10.45 20.39 -9.56
N GLU A 35 11.12 19.29 -9.93
CA GLU A 35 10.51 18.20 -10.69
C GLU A 35 9.40 17.51 -9.90
N VAL A 36 9.62 17.25 -8.60
CA VAL A 36 8.62 16.65 -7.71
C VAL A 36 7.38 17.54 -7.60
N MET A 37 7.58 18.84 -7.35
CA MET A 37 6.49 19.80 -7.25
C MET A 37 5.76 20.00 -8.58
N GLY A 38 6.50 20.00 -9.70
CA GLY A 38 5.94 20.06 -11.05
C GLY A 38 5.05 18.85 -11.33
N PHE A 39 5.52 17.65 -11.00
CA PHE A 39 4.76 16.41 -11.14
C PHE A 39 3.48 16.42 -10.30
N ILE A 40 3.55 16.80 -9.02
CA ILE A 40 2.37 16.88 -8.14
C ILE A 40 1.30 17.81 -8.73
N LYS A 41 1.69 18.99 -9.18
CA LYS A 41 0.77 19.97 -9.76
C LYS A 41 0.14 19.47 -11.07
N ALA A 42 0.95 18.87 -11.95
CA ALA A 42 0.45 18.31 -13.20
C ALA A 42 -0.54 17.17 -12.94
N TYR A 43 -0.18 16.25 -12.05
CA TYR A 43 -1.02 15.09 -11.70
C TYR A 43 -2.35 15.50 -11.06
N LEU A 44 -2.35 16.45 -10.12
CA LEU A 44 -3.59 16.98 -9.53
C LEU A 44 -4.50 17.62 -10.58
N ARG A 45 -3.93 18.37 -11.54
CA ARG A 45 -4.70 18.97 -12.64
C ARG A 45 -5.31 17.90 -13.55
N GLU A 46 -4.55 16.86 -13.89
CA GLU A 46 -5.06 15.74 -14.68
C GLU A 46 -6.20 15.01 -13.96
N LEU A 47 -6.08 14.77 -12.65
CA LEU A 47 -7.14 14.18 -11.85
C LEU A 47 -8.44 15.02 -11.86
N GLU A 48 -8.34 16.34 -11.80
CA GLU A 48 -9.53 17.20 -11.91
C GLU A 48 -10.20 17.10 -13.28
N GLN A 49 -9.40 17.01 -14.35
CA GLN A 49 -9.90 16.86 -15.71
C GLN A 49 -10.54 15.49 -15.96
N VAL A 50 -9.97 14.41 -15.40
CA VAL A 50 -10.53 13.06 -15.52
C VAL A 50 -11.81 12.94 -14.70
N ASN A 51 -11.85 13.48 -13.48
CA ASN A 51 -13.03 13.39 -12.63
C ASN A 51 -14.26 14.07 -13.27
N SER A 52 -14.10 15.22 -13.92
CA SER A 52 -15.22 15.88 -14.63
C SER A 52 -15.76 15.07 -15.81
N LEU A 53 -14.94 14.20 -16.42
CA LEU A 53 -15.35 13.29 -17.49
C LEU A 53 -16.00 12.00 -16.97
N THR A 54 -15.72 11.63 -15.72
CA THR A 54 -15.99 10.29 -15.17
C THR A 54 -17.23 10.22 -14.27
N GLU A 55 -17.79 11.37 -13.86
CA GLU A 55 -19.03 11.47 -13.06
C GLU A 55 -20.23 10.72 -13.67
N THR A 56 -20.18 10.34 -14.95
CA THR A 56 -21.25 9.58 -15.63
C THR A 56 -21.01 8.08 -15.79
N ARG A 57 -19.84 7.51 -15.44
CA ARG A 57 -19.47 6.14 -15.90
C ARG A 57 -18.98 5.12 -14.90
N ILE A 58 -18.69 5.45 -13.64
CA ILE A 58 -18.15 4.46 -12.70
C ILE A 58 -19.15 4.22 -11.57
N LYS A 59 -19.89 3.11 -11.63
CA LYS A 59 -20.36 2.46 -10.41
C LYS A 59 -19.10 1.93 -9.71
N PRO A 60 -18.74 2.42 -8.51
CA PRO A 60 -17.58 1.90 -7.81
C PRO A 60 -17.77 0.41 -7.61
N ARG A 61 -16.79 -0.41 -8.04
CA ARG A 61 -16.76 -1.82 -7.70
C ARG A 61 -16.72 -1.91 -6.17
N GLU A 62 -17.66 -2.61 -5.57
CA GLU A 62 -17.86 -2.70 -4.11
C GLU A 62 -16.75 -3.50 -3.37
N ASP A 63 -15.54 -3.56 -3.91
CA ASP A 63 -14.42 -4.31 -3.35
C ASP A 63 -13.62 -3.48 -2.34
N PHE A 64 -14.31 -2.68 -1.52
CA PHE A 64 -13.67 -2.04 -0.38
C PHE A 64 -13.42 -3.06 0.73
N TRP A 65 -12.32 -2.89 1.47
CA TRP A 65 -12.06 -3.69 2.66
C TRP A 65 -13.25 -3.59 3.62
N ARG A 66 -13.84 -4.73 3.96
CA ARG A 66 -14.92 -4.82 4.95
C ARG A 66 -14.39 -5.41 6.25
N PRO A 67 -14.78 -4.89 7.43
CA PRO A 67 -14.44 -5.52 8.69
C PRO A 67 -14.96 -6.97 8.73
N PRO A 68 -14.29 -7.87 9.48
CA PRO A 68 -14.81 -9.21 9.72
C PRO A 68 -16.08 -9.16 10.60
N LYS A 69 -16.75 -10.31 10.78
CA LYS A 69 -17.88 -10.40 11.72
C LYS A 69 -17.39 -10.23 13.17
N ALA A 70 -18.32 -9.94 14.08
CA ALA A 70 -18.02 -9.99 15.51
C ALA A 70 -17.37 -11.34 15.89
N GLU A 71 -16.46 -11.30 16.86
CA GLU A 71 -15.65 -12.46 17.31
C GLU A 71 -14.68 -13.05 16.26
N GLN A 72 -14.56 -12.42 15.09
CA GLN A 72 -13.57 -12.77 14.09
C GLN A 72 -12.50 -11.69 13.97
N VAL A 73 -11.33 -12.11 13.53
CA VAL A 73 -10.24 -11.23 13.11
C VAL A 73 -9.97 -11.40 11.62
N LYS A 74 -9.43 -10.36 11.00
CA LYS A 74 -8.93 -10.38 9.63
C LYS A 74 -7.45 -10.03 9.64
N ALA A 75 -6.63 -10.97 9.20
CA ALA A 75 -5.21 -10.75 8.97
C ALA A 75 -4.99 -10.29 7.52
N ASN A 76 -4.32 -9.16 7.36
CA ASN A 76 -3.75 -8.76 6.08
C ASN A 76 -2.26 -9.06 6.17
N PHE A 77 -1.70 -9.67 5.13
CA PHE A 77 -0.30 -10.07 5.08
C PHE A 77 0.25 -9.75 3.70
N ASP A 78 1.56 -9.55 3.63
CA ASP A 78 2.29 -9.26 2.40
C ASP A 78 3.77 -9.60 2.62
N ALA A 79 4.51 -9.83 1.54
CA ALA A 79 5.96 -10.04 1.62
C ALA A 79 6.74 -9.15 0.66
N ALA A 80 7.79 -8.51 1.18
CA ALA A 80 8.79 -7.84 0.36
C ALA A 80 9.93 -8.82 0.01
N PHE A 81 10.24 -9.00 -1.27
CA PHE A 81 11.31 -9.90 -1.74
C PHE A 81 12.47 -9.12 -2.38
N SER A 82 13.71 -9.46 -2.02
CA SER A 82 14.94 -8.99 -2.66
C SER A 82 15.50 -10.09 -3.55
N GLN A 83 15.47 -9.89 -4.88
CA GLN A 83 16.07 -10.83 -5.83
C GLN A 83 17.60 -10.83 -5.74
N GLN A 84 18.21 -9.68 -5.41
CA GLN A 84 19.66 -9.56 -5.29
C GLN A 84 20.19 -10.43 -4.15
N ASP A 85 19.51 -10.40 -3.00
CA ASP A 85 19.94 -11.12 -1.81
C ASP A 85 19.28 -12.49 -1.67
N MET A 86 18.25 -12.76 -2.49
CA MET A 86 17.37 -13.92 -2.38
C MET A 86 16.76 -14.04 -0.98
N THR A 87 16.36 -12.91 -0.40
CA THR A 87 15.75 -12.83 0.94
C THR A 87 14.37 -12.22 0.86
N ALA A 88 13.54 -12.42 1.88
CA ALA A 88 12.25 -11.75 1.98
C ALA A 88 12.02 -11.20 3.39
N THR A 89 11.08 -10.28 3.53
CA THR A 89 10.57 -9.82 4.82
C THR A 89 9.06 -9.82 4.76
N VAL A 90 8.42 -10.35 5.79
CA VAL A 90 6.97 -10.41 5.89
C VAL A 90 6.44 -9.26 6.73
N GLY A 91 5.26 -8.76 6.36
CA GLY A 91 4.45 -7.87 7.17
C GLY A 91 3.05 -8.45 7.38
N ILE A 92 2.56 -8.44 8.62
CA ILE A 92 1.24 -8.93 9.00
C ILE A 92 0.54 -7.90 9.87
N PHE A 93 -0.76 -7.71 9.64
CA PHE A 93 -1.61 -6.78 10.37
C PHE A 93 -3.00 -7.38 10.61
N ILE A 94 -3.33 -7.65 11.87
CA ILE A 94 -4.56 -8.32 12.31
C ILE A 94 -5.51 -7.29 12.92
N ARG A 95 -6.75 -7.24 12.42
CA ARG A 95 -7.80 -6.34 12.91
C ARG A 95 -9.07 -7.07 13.32
N ASN A 96 -9.75 -6.57 14.35
CA ASN A 96 -11.09 -7.04 14.72
C ASN A 96 -12.19 -6.35 13.87
N HIS A 97 -13.44 -6.66 14.17
CA HIS A 97 -14.63 -6.09 13.51
C HIS A 97 -14.83 -4.58 13.71
N GLU A 98 -14.25 -4.00 14.76
CA GLU A 98 -14.24 -2.55 15.02
C GLU A 98 -13.04 -1.85 14.33
N SER A 99 -12.29 -2.60 13.50
CA SER A 99 -11.05 -2.15 12.86
C SER A 99 -9.91 -1.84 13.83
N LEU A 100 -10.02 -2.25 15.09
CA LEU A 100 -8.93 -2.15 16.07
C LEU A 100 -7.83 -3.17 15.74
N VAL A 101 -6.59 -2.73 15.89
CA VAL A 101 -5.41 -3.57 15.67
C VAL A 101 -5.27 -4.53 16.85
N MET A 102 -5.38 -5.82 16.57
CA MET A 102 -5.22 -6.88 17.58
C MET A 102 -3.78 -7.38 17.62
N GLY A 103 -3.08 -7.31 16.49
CA GLY A 103 -1.68 -7.73 16.39
C GLY A 103 -1.06 -7.23 15.11
N ALA A 104 0.24 -6.97 15.15
CA ALA A 104 1.03 -6.66 13.98
C ALA A 104 2.43 -7.24 14.17
N CYS A 105 3.00 -7.80 13.09
CA CYS A 105 4.38 -8.22 13.13
C CYS A 105 5.07 -7.96 11.79
N THR A 106 6.37 -7.78 11.87
CA THR A 106 7.26 -7.89 10.73
C THR A 106 8.42 -8.78 11.13
N TYR A 107 8.83 -9.67 10.23
CA TYR A 107 9.99 -10.51 10.48
C TYR A 107 10.70 -10.82 9.14
N PRO A 108 12.04 -10.78 9.12
CA PRO A 108 12.79 -11.20 7.96
C PRO A 108 12.69 -12.72 7.80
N LEU A 109 12.42 -13.17 6.59
CA LEU A 109 12.66 -14.53 6.15
C LEU A 109 14.13 -14.67 5.74
N GLY A 110 14.66 -15.88 5.89
CA GLY A 110 16.00 -16.22 5.41
C GLY A 110 16.07 -16.26 3.88
N LYS A 111 16.88 -17.20 3.35
CA LYS A 111 16.92 -17.43 1.91
C LYS A 111 15.55 -17.91 1.42
N THR A 112 14.94 -17.14 0.51
CA THR A 112 13.64 -17.42 -0.09
C THR A 112 13.84 -17.56 -1.60
N GLY A 113 13.25 -18.60 -2.20
CA GLY A 113 13.49 -18.94 -3.61
C GLY A 113 12.91 -17.92 -4.59
N ASP A 114 11.75 -17.34 -4.27
CA ASP A 114 11.01 -16.48 -5.18
C ASP A 114 9.93 -15.65 -4.43
N PRO A 115 9.38 -14.60 -5.07
CA PRO A 115 8.34 -13.77 -4.46
C PRO A 115 7.05 -14.54 -4.09
N ILE A 116 6.65 -15.57 -4.85
CA ILE A 116 5.42 -16.32 -4.57
C ILE A 116 5.58 -17.13 -3.28
N THR A 117 6.75 -17.75 -3.11
CA THR A 117 7.11 -18.41 -1.86
C THR A 117 7.14 -17.42 -0.69
N ALA A 118 7.61 -16.18 -0.91
CA ALA A 118 7.57 -15.15 0.12
C ALA A 118 6.14 -14.82 0.56
N GLU A 119 5.21 -14.62 -0.39
CA GLU A 119 3.79 -14.39 -0.12
C GLU A 119 3.11 -15.56 0.60
N ALA A 120 3.40 -16.79 0.17
CA ALA A 120 2.86 -17.98 0.82
C ALA A 120 3.34 -18.11 2.28
N ASN A 121 4.60 -17.73 2.55
CA ASN A 121 5.11 -17.66 3.92
C ASN A 121 4.44 -16.56 4.73
N ALA A 122 4.17 -15.39 4.15
CA ALA A 122 3.43 -14.33 4.82
C ALA A 122 2.02 -14.80 5.23
N CYS A 123 1.33 -15.50 4.33
CA CYS A 123 0.04 -16.12 4.60
C CYS A 123 0.11 -17.12 5.76
N LEU A 124 1.05 -18.07 5.69
CA LEU A 124 1.25 -19.07 6.73
C LEU A 124 1.45 -18.41 8.10
N GLN A 125 2.25 -17.36 8.15
CA GLN A 125 2.66 -16.71 9.38
C GLN A 125 1.58 -15.81 9.96
N ALA A 126 0.69 -15.30 9.11
CA ALA A 126 -0.55 -14.69 9.56
C ALA A 126 -1.50 -15.70 10.22
N VAL A 127 -1.53 -16.95 9.73
CA VAL A 127 -2.36 -18.02 10.31
C VAL A 127 -1.79 -18.53 11.63
N ILE A 128 -0.46 -18.69 11.72
CA ILE A 128 0.21 -19.17 12.94
C ILE A 128 0.61 -18.06 13.89
N PHE A 129 0.16 -16.82 13.67
CA PHE A 129 0.52 -15.66 14.47
C PHE A 129 0.36 -15.95 15.96
N ARG A 130 1.45 -15.77 16.72
CA ARG A 130 1.47 -15.88 18.18
C ARG A 130 2.03 -14.57 18.74
N GLU A 131 1.34 -14.05 19.76
CA GLU A 131 1.82 -12.92 20.56
C GLU A 131 3.04 -13.29 21.41
#